data_AF-A0A940F8S9-F1
#
_entry.id   AF-A0A940F8S9-F1
#
_cell.length_a   1.000
_cell.length_b   1.000
_cell.length_c   1.000
_cell.angle_alpha   90.00
_cell.angle_beta   90.00
_cell.angle_gamma   90.00
#
_symmetry.space_group_name_H-M   'P 1'
#
loop_
_entity.id
_entity.type
_entity.pdbx_description
1 polymer ?
#
loop_
_entity_poly.entity_id
_entity_poly.type
_entity_poly.pdbx_seq_one_letter_code
_entity_poly.pdbx_strand_id
1 'polypeptide(L)'
;MPEQERTEVRVEVDGRVLTLVNLEKVMYPRTGTTKGEVLNYYARVAPVMLPLLADRAVTRIRWPHGTGDKSFFEKNVPAGIPSWLRVVKVPTTGSRTESGEAGELRFPVVDSLAALTYLVNLASLELHVHQWTVDGKDKPVNPNRLVVDLDPGEPAGLMECSQVALLVRDRLAEDGLDCWPVTSGSKGLHLYADLPDRSRSSDEVRDYAKDIAEELEAAHPKLVVSQMTKARRGGKVFLDWSQNVGAKTTISPYSLRGREYPTVAAPRDWSEIEEGAEDPLALEQLRYEDVLDRLG
;
A
#
# COMPACT_ATOMS: atom_id res chain seq x y z
N MET A 1 17.89 27.07 -9.37
CA MET A 1 18.61 25.86 -8.92
C MET A 1 19.50 25.44 -10.07
N PRO A 2 20.81 25.21 -9.86
CA PRO A 2 21.67 24.75 -10.94
C PRO A 2 21.14 23.41 -11.47
N GLU A 3 21.17 23.26 -12.79
CA GLU A 3 20.72 22.08 -13.50
C GLU A 3 21.60 20.90 -13.06
N GLN A 4 21.02 19.93 -12.34
CA GLN A 4 21.75 18.75 -11.90
C GLN A 4 22.13 17.95 -13.15
N GLU A 5 23.43 17.72 -13.36
CA GLU A 5 23.92 16.96 -14.51
C GLU A 5 23.30 15.56 -14.49
N ARG A 6 22.65 15.20 -15.60
CA ARG A 6 21.94 13.92 -15.71
C ARG A 6 22.95 12.78 -15.73
N THR A 7 22.98 11.97 -14.68
CA THR A 7 23.81 10.76 -14.63
C THR A 7 23.01 9.55 -15.06
N GLU A 8 23.64 8.62 -15.78
CA GLU A 8 23.01 7.41 -16.28
C GLU A 8 23.90 6.18 -16.01
N VAL A 9 23.29 5.09 -15.58
CA VAL A 9 23.94 3.79 -15.39
C VAL A 9 23.08 2.72 -16.03
N ARG A 10 23.68 1.90 -16.89
CA ARG A 10 23.00 0.73 -17.46
C ARG A 10 23.22 -0.47 -16.55
N VAL A 11 22.14 -1.14 -16.19
CA VAL A 11 22.14 -2.33 -15.34
C VAL A 11 21.35 -3.44 -16.01
N GLU A 12 21.70 -4.69 -15.72
CA GLU A 12 20.91 -5.86 -16.10
C GLU A 12 20.13 -6.35 -14.87
N VAL A 13 18.82 -6.50 -15.01
CA VAL A 13 17.90 -6.98 -13.96
C VAL A 13 16.92 -7.94 -14.60
N ASP A 14 16.83 -9.17 -14.08
CA ASP A 14 16.02 -10.27 -14.65
C ASP A 14 16.22 -10.45 -16.17
N GLY A 15 17.47 -10.36 -16.65
CA GLY A 15 17.80 -10.46 -18.08
C GLY A 15 17.34 -9.27 -18.94
N ARG A 16 16.94 -8.15 -18.31
CA ARG A 16 16.51 -6.91 -18.98
C ARG A 16 17.50 -5.80 -18.69
N VAL A 17 17.91 -5.09 -19.74
CA VAL A 17 18.78 -3.92 -19.59
C VAL A 17 17.96 -2.68 -19.30
N LEU A 18 18.20 -2.05 -18.15
CA LEU A 18 17.55 -0.81 -17.71
C LEU A 18 18.58 0.31 -17.61
N THR A 19 18.16 1.54 -17.94
CA THR A 19 18.95 2.75 -17.68
C THR A 19 18.42 3.41 -16.42
N LEU A 20 19.20 3.32 -15.33
CA LEU A 20 18.94 4.05 -14.10
C LEU A 20 19.52 5.45 -14.23
N VAL A 21 18.78 6.45 -13.75
CA VAL A 21 19.19 7.85 -13.88
C VAL A 21 19.19 8.56 -12.53
N ASN A 22 20.15 9.46 -12.32
CA ASN A 22 20.24 10.34 -11.16
C ASN A 22 20.23 9.57 -9.82
N LEU A 23 21.10 8.57 -9.66
CA LEU A 23 21.13 7.71 -8.47
C LEU A 23 21.43 8.48 -7.17
N GLU A 24 22.28 9.49 -7.25
CA GLU A 24 22.65 10.35 -6.10
C GLU A 24 21.57 11.39 -5.76
N LYS A 25 20.49 11.46 -6.54
CA LYS A 25 19.40 12.40 -6.27
C LYS A 25 18.76 12.09 -4.91
N VAL A 26 18.75 13.08 -4.02
CA VAL A 26 18.07 12.98 -2.73
C VAL A 26 16.56 12.90 -2.95
N MET A 27 15.96 11.80 -2.49
CA MET A 27 14.51 11.55 -2.53
C MET A 27 13.83 11.90 -1.21
N TYR A 28 14.52 11.78 -0.08
CA TYR A 28 14.03 12.20 1.24
C TYR A 28 14.98 13.25 1.84
N PRO A 29 14.65 14.56 1.74
CA PRO A 29 15.54 15.62 2.19
C PRO A 29 15.92 15.56 3.67
N ARG A 30 15.00 15.06 4.52
CA ARG A 30 15.23 14.99 5.98
C ARG A 30 16.35 14.03 6.37
N THR A 31 16.45 12.90 5.67
CA THR A 31 17.40 11.82 5.96
C THR A 31 18.55 11.77 4.96
N GLY A 32 18.50 12.54 3.87
CA GLY A 32 19.46 12.45 2.78
C GLY A 32 19.28 11.22 1.89
N THR A 33 18.25 10.39 2.13
CA THR A 33 18.06 9.13 1.39
C THR A 33 17.93 9.40 -0.10
N THR A 34 18.79 8.75 -0.88
CA THR A 34 18.98 8.92 -2.31
C THR A 34 18.12 7.97 -3.12
N LYS A 35 18.00 8.24 -4.42
CA LYS A 35 17.29 7.37 -5.37
C LYS A 35 17.96 6.00 -5.49
N GLY A 36 19.28 5.94 -5.41
CA GLY A 36 20.05 4.69 -5.37
C GLY A 36 19.69 3.84 -4.17
N GLU A 37 19.58 4.43 -2.98
CA GLU A 37 19.16 3.72 -1.76
C GLU A 37 17.71 3.23 -1.85
N VAL A 38 16.80 4.05 -2.40
CA VAL A 38 15.42 3.65 -2.66
C VAL A 38 15.36 2.45 -3.62
N LEU A 39 16.14 2.46 -4.70
CA LEU A 39 16.22 1.35 -5.65
C LEU A 39 16.79 0.08 -4.98
N ASN A 40 17.84 0.24 -4.17
CA ASN A 40 18.45 -0.85 -3.42
C ASN A 40 17.47 -1.49 -2.43
N TYR A 41 16.72 -0.68 -1.68
CA TYR A 41 15.67 -1.15 -0.78
C TYR A 41 14.65 -2.02 -1.53
N TYR A 42 14.07 -1.49 -2.61
CA TYR A 42 13.07 -2.21 -3.40
C TYR A 42 13.63 -3.51 -4.00
N ALA A 43 14.90 -3.51 -4.42
CA ALA A 43 15.54 -4.72 -4.90
C ALA A 43 15.70 -5.78 -3.80
N ARG A 44 16.05 -5.38 -2.58
CA ARG A 44 16.22 -6.30 -1.44
C ARG A 44 14.91 -6.85 -0.90
N VAL A 45 13.82 -6.07 -0.91
CA VAL A 45 12.51 -6.54 -0.45
C VAL A 45 11.71 -7.25 -1.56
N ALA A 46 12.17 -7.23 -2.82
CA ALA A 46 11.47 -7.84 -3.94
C ALA A 46 11.05 -9.31 -3.70
N PRO A 47 11.88 -10.20 -3.10
CA PRO A 47 11.49 -11.59 -2.86
C PRO A 47 10.21 -11.75 -2.01
N VAL A 48 9.99 -10.84 -1.05
CA VAL A 48 8.81 -10.86 -0.16
C VAL A 48 7.69 -9.94 -0.65
N MET A 49 8.02 -8.88 -1.41
CA MET A 49 7.04 -7.93 -1.93
C MET A 49 6.34 -8.42 -3.20
N LEU A 50 7.06 -9.05 -4.13
CA LEU A 50 6.51 -9.48 -5.43
C LEU A 50 5.32 -10.45 -5.29
N PRO A 51 5.33 -11.45 -4.39
CA PRO A 51 4.16 -12.30 -4.17
C PRO A 51 2.90 -11.51 -3.76
N LEU A 52 3.06 -10.39 -3.05
CA LEU A 52 1.95 -9.55 -2.59
C LEU A 52 1.41 -8.64 -3.69
N LEU A 53 2.24 -8.31 -4.68
CA LEU A 53 1.89 -7.52 -5.87
C LEU A 53 1.38 -8.39 -7.03
N ALA A 54 1.59 -9.70 -6.97
CA ALA A 54 1.28 -10.63 -8.05
C ALA A 54 -0.16 -10.47 -8.55
N ASP A 55 -0.28 -10.32 -9.88
CA ASP A 55 -1.55 -10.14 -10.59
C ASP A 55 -2.42 -8.96 -10.11
N ARG A 56 -1.85 -7.98 -9.41
CA ARG A 56 -2.56 -6.76 -9.01
C ARG A 56 -2.27 -5.62 -9.97
N ALA A 57 -3.32 -4.86 -10.31
CA ALA A 57 -3.18 -3.57 -10.96
C ALA A 57 -2.59 -2.55 -9.98
N VAL A 58 -1.46 -1.93 -10.34
CA VAL A 58 -0.70 -1.04 -9.44
C VAL A 58 -0.90 0.44 -9.77
N THR A 59 -1.48 1.17 -8.83
CA THR A 59 -1.44 2.64 -8.80
C THR A 59 -0.10 3.07 -8.20
N ARG A 60 0.58 4.03 -8.85
CA ARG A 60 1.83 4.59 -8.33
C ARG A 60 1.58 5.98 -7.79
N ILE A 61 2.26 6.33 -6.70
CA ILE A 61 2.43 7.75 -6.35
C ILE A 61 3.91 8.09 -6.54
N ARG A 62 4.14 9.14 -7.31
CA ARG A 62 5.46 9.50 -7.81
C ARG A 62 5.91 10.84 -7.22
N TRP A 63 7.17 10.90 -6.81
CA TRP A 63 7.85 12.11 -6.35
C TRP A 63 9.07 12.38 -7.22
N PRO A 64 8.91 12.90 -8.46
CA PRO A 64 10.04 13.10 -9.37
C PRO A 64 11.18 13.91 -8.77
N HIS A 65 10.90 14.82 -7.83
CA HIS A 65 11.85 15.70 -7.16
C HIS A 65 12.04 15.40 -5.66
N GLY A 66 11.63 14.21 -5.19
CA GLY A 66 11.69 13.82 -3.78
C GLY A 66 10.51 14.35 -2.94
N THR A 67 10.43 13.90 -1.69
CA THR A 67 9.30 14.14 -0.77
C THR A 67 9.18 15.59 -0.29
N GLY A 68 10.17 16.43 -0.57
CA GLY A 68 10.11 17.87 -0.36
C GLY A 68 9.34 18.66 -1.43
N ASP A 69 8.87 18.01 -2.50
CA ASP A 69 8.13 18.65 -3.60
C ASP A 69 6.83 17.88 -3.91
N LYS A 70 6.08 18.36 -4.91
CA LYS A 70 4.78 17.81 -5.32
C LYS A 70 4.89 16.37 -5.79
N SER A 71 3.97 15.56 -5.29
CA SER A 71 3.69 14.23 -5.79
C SER A 71 2.53 14.22 -6.78
N PHE A 72 2.39 13.14 -7.54
CA PHE A 72 1.16 12.86 -8.26
C PHE A 72 0.81 11.37 -8.27
N PHE A 73 -0.49 11.09 -8.32
CA PHE A 73 -1.03 9.75 -8.50
C PHE A 73 -1.03 9.40 -9.98
N GLU A 74 -0.60 8.19 -10.31
CA GLU A 74 -0.55 7.70 -11.67
C GLU A 74 -1.16 6.30 -11.73
N LYS A 75 -2.38 6.23 -12.27
CA LYS A 75 -3.10 4.96 -12.53
C LYS A 75 -2.73 4.44 -13.92
N ASN A 76 -2.93 5.28 -14.93
CA ASN A 76 -2.61 4.94 -16.31
C ASN A 76 -1.08 4.89 -16.51
N VAL A 77 -0.56 3.87 -17.19
CA VAL A 77 0.83 3.89 -17.65
C VAL A 77 1.05 4.97 -18.71
N PRO A 78 2.21 5.66 -18.73
CA PRO A 78 2.52 6.62 -19.78
C PRO A 78 2.69 5.96 -21.15
N ALA A 79 2.75 6.78 -22.20
CA ALA A 79 3.18 6.30 -23.52
C ALA A 79 4.66 5.89 -23.49
N GLY A 80 5.06 4.93 -24.32
CA GLY A 80 6.47 4.52 -24.44
C GLY A 80 7.01 3.66 -23.29
N ILE A 81 6.13 2.97 -22.55
CA ILE A 81 6.60 1.93 -21.62
C ILE A 81 7.35 0.81 -22.35
N PRO A 82 8.28 0.11 -21.67
CA PRO A 82 8.93 -1.06 -22.24
C PRO A 82 7.92 -2.14 -22.65
N SER A 83 8.15 -2.79 -23.78
CA SER A 83 7.26 -3.83 -24.32
C SER A 83 7.10 -5.05 -23.41
N TRP A 84 8.09 -5.28 -22.54
CA TRP A 84 8.08 -6.37 -21.56
C TRP A 84 7.33 -6.03 -20.27
N LEU A 85 6.94 -4.77 -20.05
CA LEU A 85 6.16 -4.40 -18.86
C LEU A 85 4.72 -4.87 -19.04
N ARG A 86 4.28 -5.84 -18.23
CA ARG A 86 2.90 -6.32 -18.25
C ARG A 86 1.94 -5.20 -17.84
N VAL A 87 0.86 -5.07 -18.60
CA VAL A 87 -0.17 -4.05 -18.39
C VAL A 87 -1.55 -4.68 -18.53
N VAL A 88 -2.41 -4.40 -17.56
CA VAL A 88 -3.80 -4.86 -17.54
C VAL A 88 -4.74 -3.68 -17.78
N LYS A 89 -5.88 -3.95 -18.40
CA LYS A 89 -6.93 -2.96 -18.62
C LYS A 89 -8.00 -3.12 -17.54
N VAL A 90 -8.28 -2.04 -16.83
CA VAL A 90 -9.24 -2.03 -15.72
C VAL A 90 -10.38 -1.08 -16.06
N PRO A 91 -11.64 -1.57 -16.09
CA PRO A 91 -12.80 -0.72 -16.30
C PRO A 91 -12.93 0.35 -15.20
N THR A 92 -13.30 1.57 -15.56
CA THR A 92 -13.61 2.62 -14.59
C THR A 92 -15.10 2.93 -14.58
N THR A 93 -15.63 3.18 -13.38
CA THR A 93 -17.05 3.45 -13.15
C THR A 93 -17.47 4.90 -13.45
N GLY A 94 -16.56 5.76 -13.94
CA GLY A 94 -16.81 7.20 -14.09
C GLY A 94 -16.26 7.86 -15.35
N SER A 95 -15.49 7.15 -16.17
CA SER A 95 -15.05 7.64 -17.49
C SER A 95 -15.94 6.96 -18.53
N ARG A 96 -16.56 7.71 -19.43
CA ARG A 96 -17.19 7.15 -20.63
C ARG A 96 -16.32 7.50 -21.82
N THR A 97 -16.08 6.56 -22.72
CA THR A 97 -15.52 6.87 -24.04
C THR A 97 -16.52 7.70 -24.85
N GLU A 98 -16.08 8.33 -25.94
CA GLU A 98 -16.98 9.01 -26.89
C GLU A 98 -18.07 8.06 -27.46
N SER A 99 -17.82 6.74 -27.44
CA SER A 99 -18.78 5.69 -27.82
C SER A 99 -19.76 5.29 -26.70
N GLY A 100 -19.67 5.88 -25.51
CA GLY A 100 -20.56 5.57 -24.38
C GLY A 100 -20.19 4.32 -23.59
N GLU A 101 -19.07 3.66 -23.91
CA GLU A 101 -18.55 2.51 -23.17
C GLU A 101 -17.85 2.96 -21.88
N ALA A 102 -17.81 2.10 -20.86
CA ALA A 102 -17.01 2.34 -19.67
C ALA A 102 -15.54 2.48 -20.10
N GLY A 103 -14.93 3.61 -19.74
CA GLY A 103 -13.53 3.90 -20.03
C GLY A 103 -12.63 2.92 -19.31
N GLU A 104 -11.53 2.55 -19.96
CA GLU A 104 -10.53 1.65 -19.39
C GLU A 104 -9.26 2.44 -19.04
N LEU A 105 -8.67 2.13 -17.90
CA LEU A 105 -7.33 2.59 -17.54
C LEU A 105 -6.34 1.43 -17.67
N ARG A 106 -5.12 1.73 -18.11
CA ARG A 106 -4.05 0.75 -18.28
C ARG A 106 -3.13 0.78 -17.07
N PHE A 107 -3.15 -0.25 -16.25
CA PHE A 107 -2.33 -0.36 -15.05
C PHE A 107 -1.14 -1.29 -15.28
N PRO A 108 0.06 -0.98 -14.76
CA PRO A 108 1.14 -1.94 -14.74
C PRO A 108 0.83 -3.04 -13.71
N VAL A 109 1.30 -4.24 -14.01
CA VAL A 109 1.43 -5.34 -13.05
C VAL A 109 2.90 -5.49 -12.72
N VAL A 110 3.21 -5.66 -11.44
CA VAL A 110 4.59 -5.78 -10.96
C VAL A 110 4.86 -7.24 -10.62
N ASP A 111 5.32 -7.99 -11.61
CA ASP A 111 5.53 -9.44 -11.58
C ASP A 111 7.00 -9.87 -11.58
N SER A 112 7.92 -8.90 -11.55
CA SER A 112 9.36 -9.13 -11.69
C SER A 112 10.16 -8.00 -11.04
N LEU A 113 11.40 -8.29 -10.64
CA LEU A 113 12.31 -7.29 -10.08
C LEU A 113 12.62 -6.21 -11.12
N ALA A 114 12.70 -6.55 -12.40
CA ALA A 114 12.87 -5.56 -13.46
C ALA A 114 11.67 -4.61 -13.60
N ALA A 115 10.42 -5.10 -13.47
CA ALA A 115 9.24 -4.25 -13.48
C ALA A 115 9.21 -3.30 -12.27
N LEU A 116 9.51 -3.84 -11.08
CA LEU A 116 9.63 -3.05 -9.86
C LEU A 116 10.70 -1.96 -9.99
N THR A 117 11.91 -2.34 -10.41
CA THR A 117 13.05 -1.45 -10.62
C THR A 117 12.70 -0.33 -11.61
N TYR A 118 12.02 -0.65 -12.71
CA TYR A 118 11.59 0.33 -13.70
C TYR A 118 10.64 1.38 -13.09
N LEU A 119 9.59 0.94 -12.38
CA LEU A 119 8.63 1.87 -11.78
C LEU A 119 9.27 2.74 -10.69
N VAL A 120 10.15 2.17 -9.87
CA VAL A 120 10.89 2.90 -8.83
C VAL A 120 11.87 3.89 -9.47
N ASN A 121 12.51 3.55 -10.58
CA ASN A 121 13.35 4.47 -11.34
C ASN A 121 12.56 5.67 -11.91
N LEU A 122 11.25 5.53 -12.12
CA LEU A 122 10.34 6.64 -12.44
C LEU A 122 9.92 7.47 -11.20
N ALA A 123 10.60 7.27 -10.07
CA ALA A 123 10.34 7.88 -8.78
C ALA A 123 9.00 7.48 -8.14
N SER A 124 8.51 6.28 -8.44
CA SER A 124 7.34 5.69 -7.75
C SER A 124 7.77 5.24 -6.36
N LEU A 125 7.61 6.11 -5.36
CA LEU A 125 7.93 5.78 -3.97
C LEU A 125 6.83 4.93 -3.34
N GLU A 126 5.56 5.15 -3.72
CA GLU A 126 4.45 4.37 -3.19
C GLU A 126 3.81 3.50 -4.28
N LEU A 127 3.59 2.22 -3.96
CA LEU A 127 2.84 1.27 -4.76
C LEU A 127 1.54 0.91 -4.05
N HIS A 128 0.41 1.26 -4.65
CA HIS A 128 -0.92 1.00 -4.15
C HIS A 128 -1.62 -0.03 -5.03
N VAL A 129 -2.32 -0.98 -4.43
CA VAL A 129 -2.93 -2.11 -5.13
C VAL A 129 -4.38 -2.30 -4.75
N HIS A 130 -5.15 -2.86 -5.68
CA HIS A 130 -6.50 -3.34 -5.40
C HIS A 130 -6.48 -4.60 -4.52
N GLN A 131 -7.58 -4.87 -3.81
CA GLN A 131 -7.72 -6.11 -3.02
C GLN A 131 -8.08 -7.32 -3.89
N TRP A 132 -8.52 -7.07 -5.12
CA TRP A 132 -8.66 -8.07 -6.18
C TRP A 132 -7.39 -8.22 -7.02
N THR A 133 -7.35 -9.30 -7.81
CA THR A 133 -6.31 -9.61 -8.80
C THR A 133 -6.94 -9.77 -10.19
N VAL A 134 -6.11 -9.85 -11.22
CA VAL A 134 -6.55 -10.32 -12.54
C VAL A 134 -6.35 -11.83 -12.69
N ASP A 135 -7.07 -12.44 -13.62
CA ASP A 135 -6.85 -13.83 -14.04
C ASP A 135 -5.79 -13.93 -15.16
N GLY A 136 -5.53 -15.15 -15.65
CA GLY A 136 -4.59 -15.39 -16.76
C GLY A 136 -5.04 -14.81 -18.12
N LYS A 137 -6.20 -14.17 -18.18
CA LYS A 137 -6.69 -13.41 -19.34
C LYS A 137 -6.72 -11.90 -19.06
N ASP A 138 -6.03 -11.46 -18.00
CA ASP A 138 -5.93 -10.08 -17.54
C ASP A 138 -7.28 -9.43 -17.17
N LYS A 139 -8.28 -10.25 -16.82
CA LYS A 139 -9.60 -9.76 -16.37
C LYS A 139 -9.66 -9.67 -14.86
N PRO A 140 -10.19 -8.58 -14.28
CA PRO A 140 -10.44 -8.50 -12.84
C PRO A 140 -11.32 -9.66 -12.37
N VAL A 141 -10.90 -10.31 -11.29
CA VAL A 141 -11.69 -11.32 -10.56
C VAL A 141 -11.99 -10.83 -9.15
N ASN A 142 -12.75 -11.61 -8.38
CA ASN A 142 -13.10 -11.24 -7.01
C ASN A 142 -11.86 -11.06 -6.11
N PRO A 143 -11.96 -10.23 -5.05
CA PRO A 143 -10.94 -10.09 -4.02
C PRO A 143 -10.44 -11.43 -3.49
N ASN A 144 -9.13 -11.53 -3.31
CA ASN A 144 -8.52 -12.66 -2.60
C ASN A 144 -8.07 -12.29 -1.19
N ARG A 145 -8.37 -11.06 -0.76
CA ARG A 145 -8.12 -10.60 0.60
C ARG A 145 -9.09 -9.50 1.00
N LEU A 146 -9.33 -9.42 2.30
CA LEU A 146 -9.92 -8.29 3.01
C LEU A 146 -8.79 -7.38 3.49
N VAL A 147 -9.05 -6.06 3.55
CA VAL A 147 -8.23 -5.12 4.31
C VAL A 147 -9.08 -4.38 5.34
N VAL A 148 -8.60 -4.28 6.57
CA VAL A 148 -9.15 -3.38 7.58
C VAL A 148 -8.12 -2.29 7.86
N ASP A 149 -8.47 -1.04 7.54
CA ASP A 149 -7.59 0.11 7.71
C ASP A 149 -7.94 0.87 9.00
N LEU A 150 -6.98 0.98 9.90
CA LEU A 150 -7.11 1.61 11.21
C LEU A 150 -6.43 2.98 11.18
N ASP A 151 -7.21 4.05 11.11
CA ASP A 151 -6.73 5.43 11.03
C ASP A 151 -6.98 6.19 12.36
N PRO A 152 -5.95 6.49 13.15
CA PRO A 152 -6.14 7.13 14.46
C PRO A 152 -6.42 8.63 14.32
N GLY A 153 -7.47 9.10 14.98
CA GLY A 153 -7.79 10.52 15.11
C GLY A 153 -7.15 11.13 16.36
N GLU A 154 -6.39 12.22 16.18
CA GLU A 154 -5.67 12.88 17.26
C GLU A 154 -6.56 13.15 18.50
N PRO A 155 -6.08 12.89 19.73
CA PRO A 155 -4.72 12.49 20.08
C PRO A 155 -4.41 10.99 19.99
N ALA A 156 -5.32 10.14 19.51
CA ALA A 156 -5.03 8.71 19.34
C ALA A 156 -3.87 8.48 18.36
N GLY A 157 -3.14 7.39 18.55
CA GLY A 157 -1.99 6.99 17.75
C GLY A 157 -1.91 5.47 17.58
N LEU A 158 -0.69 4.95 17.48
CA LEU A 158 -0.44 3.52 17.25
C LEU A 158 -0.90 2.64 18.42
N MET A 159 -0.91 3.15 19.65
CA MET A 159 -1.39 2.40 20.81
C MET A 159 -2.87 2.04 20.66
N GLU A 160 -3.72 3.04 20.39
CA GLU A 160 -5.14 2.81 20.16
C GLU A 160 -5.37 1.96 18.91
N CYS A 161 -4.60 2.17 17.84
CA CYS A 161 -4.65 1.29 16.67
C CYS A 161 -4.34 -0.17 17.03
N SER A 162 -3.37 -0.41 17.91
CA SER A 162 -2.98 -1.76 18.34
C SER A 162 -4.08 -2.40 19.19
N GLN A 163 -4.67 -1.65 20.12
CA GLN A 163 -5.83 -2.12 20.88
C GLN A 163 -7.00 -2.52 19.97
N VAL A 164 -7.32 -1.69 18.97
CA VAL A 164 -8.36 -1.99 18.00
C VAL A 164 -7.98 -3.14 17.08
N ALA A 165 -6.69 -3.28 16.73
CA ALA A 165 -6.21 -4.38 15.92
C ALA A 165 -6.45 -5.74 16.58
N LEU A 166 -6.24 -5.85 17.89
CA LEU A 166 -6.53 -7.06 18.66
C LEU A 166 -8.03 -7.39 18.66
N LEU A 167 -8.90 -6.37 18.80
CA LEU A 167 -10.35 -6.57 18.70
C LEU A 167 -10.78 -7.08 17.31
N VAL A 168 -10.21 -6.50 16.25
CA VAL A 168 -10.50 -6.95 14.87
C VAL A 168 -9.96 -8.35 14.62
N ARG A 169 -8.77 -8.70 15.13
CA ARG A 169 -8.20 -10.05 15.04
C ARG A 169 -9.14 -11.08 15.62
N ASP A 170 -9.55 -10.86 16.87
CA ASP A 170 -10.37 -11.82 17.59
C ASP A 170 -11.74 -11.96 16.91
N ARG A 171 -12.32 -10.85 16.44
CA ARG A 171 -13.59 -10.85 15.70
C ARG A 171 -13.51 -11.56 14.34
N LEU A 172 -12.43 -11.39 13.59
CA LEU A 172 -12.21 -12.10 12.32
C LEU A 172 -12.01 -13.61 12.57
N ALA A 173 -11.35 -13.98 13.66
CA ALA A 173 -11.15 -15.38 14.04
C ALA A 173 -12.47 -16.10 14.35
N GLU A 174 -13.48 -15.41 14.89
CA GLU A 174 -14.83 -15.97 15.07
C GLU A 174 -15.49 -16.41 13.75
N ASP A 175 -15.15 -15.75 12.65
CA ASP A 175 -15.59 -16.11 11.30
C ASP A 175 -14.61 -17.07 10.59
N GLY A 176 -13.59 -17.56 11.30
CA GLY A 176 -12.56 -18.45 10.77
C GLY A 176 -11.55 -17.76 9.84
N LEU A 177 -11.38 -16.44 9.97
CA LEU A 177 -10.43 -15.66 9.18
C LEU A 177 -9.20 -15.28 10.02
N ASP A 178 -8.04 -15.82 9.63
CA ASP A 178 -6.76 -15.36 10.13
C ASP A 178 -6.36 -14.03 9.46
N CYS A 179 -5.67 -13.17 10.20
CA CYS A 179 -5.19 -11.90 9.67
C CYS A 179 -3.79 -11.51 10.17
N TRP A 180 -3.14 -10.64 9.40
CA TRP A 180 -1.77 -10.18 9.64
C TRP A 180 -1.68 -8.65 9.72
N PRO A 181 -1.01 -8.12 10.75
CA PRO A 181 -0.88 -6.68 10.94
C PRO A 181 0.25 -6.09 10.11
N VAL A 182 0.01 -4.90 9.57
CA VAL A 182 0.96 -4.12 8.78
C VAL A 182 0.88 -2.67 9.23
N THR A 183 1.90 -2.19 9.95
CA THR A 183 2.01 -0.74 10.23
C THR A 183 2.03 0.03 8.91
N SER A 184 1.22 1.08 8.79
CA SER A 184 0.97 1.71 7.48
C SER A 184 2.19 2.45 6.90
N GLY A 185 3.16 2.78 7.75
CA GLY A 185 4.24 3.73 7.48
C GLY A 185 3.79 5.20 7.57
N SER A 186 2.53 5.48 7.93
CA SER A 186 2.06 6.86 8.17
C SER A 186 1.66 7.12 9.61
N LYS A 187 0.41 6.83 9.99
CA LYS A 187 -0.13 7.14 11.32
C LYS A 187 -0.71 5.89 11.97
N GLY A 188 -1.44 5.09 11.19
CA GLY A 188 -2.11 3.88 11.67
C GLY A 188 -1.48 2.57 11.18
N LEU A 189 -2.31 1.54 11.09
CA LEU A 189 -1.94 0.20 10.62
C LEU A 189 -3.09 -0.44 9.82
N HIS A 190 -2.78 -1.45 9.02
CA HIS A 190 -3.74 -2.27 8.30
C HIS A 190 -3.72 -3.70 8.83
N LEU A 191 -4.87 -4.38 8.76
CA LEU A 191 -4.96 -5.82 8.90
C LEU A 191 -5.37 -6.42 7.56
N TYR A 192 -4.70 -7.47 7.13
CA TYR A 192 -5.06 -8.22 5.93
C TYR A 192 -5.50 -9.63 6.31
N ALA A 193 -6.62 -10.08 5.77
CA ALA A 193 -7.10 -11.45 5.91
C ALA A 193 -7.29 -12.08 4.53
N ASP A 194 -6.87 -13.33 4.35
CA ASP A 194 -6.99 -14.02 3.07
C ASP A 194 -8.43 -14.47 2.79
N LEU A 195 -8.84 -14.35 1.52
CA LEU A 195 -10.13 -14.81 1.00
C LEU A 195 -9.88 -15.77 -0.18
N PRO A 196 -9.35 -16.98 0.08
CA PRO A 196 -8.82 -17.85 -0.98
C PRO A 196 -9.90 -18.39 -1.93
N ASP A 197 -11.15 -18.51 -1.47
CA ASP A 197 -12.28 -19.02 -2.27
C ASP A 197 -12.76 -18.02 -3.33
N ARG A 198 -12.42 -16.73 -3.19
CA ARG A 198 -12.85 -15.61 -4.04
C ARG A 198 -14.38 -15.59 -4.25
N SER A 199 -15.14 -16.08 -3.28
CA SER A 199 -16.59 -16.25 -3.41
C SER A 199 -17.36 -14.93 -3.33
N ARG A 200 -16.78 -13.93 -2.65
CA ARG A 200 -17.38 -12.61 -2.41
C ARG A 200 -16.89 -11.57 -3.41
N SER A 201 -17.81 -10.76 -3.92
CA SER A 201 -17.53 -9.55 -4.68
C SER A 201 -16.87 -8.46 -3.81
N SER A 202 -16.30 -7.42 -4.43
CA SER A 202 -15.77 -6.27 -3.66
C SER A 202 -16.82 -5.56 -2.82
N ASP A 203 -18.08 -5.53 -3.28
CA ASP A 203 -19.18 -4.93 -2.53
C ASP A 203 -19.52 -5.75 -1.28
N GLU A 204 -19.57 -7.08 -1.38
CA GLU A 204 -19.80 -7.98 -0.24
C GLU A 204 -18.64 -7.93 0.77
N VAL A 205 -17.39 -7.86 0.31
CA VAL A 205 -16.22 -7.70 1.20
C VAL A 205 -16.24 -6.34 1.91
N ARG A 206 -16.63 -5.27 1.20
CA ARG A 206 -16.83 -3.93 1.80
C ARG A 206 -17.92 -3.95 2.85
N ASP A 207 -19.06 -4.56 2.56
CA ASP A 207 -20.20 -4.58 3.48
C ASP A 207 -19.86 -5.40 4.73
N TYR A 208 -19.18 -6.54 4.56
CA TYR A 208 -18.63 -7.30 5.69
C TYR A 208 -17.66 -6.49 6.56
N ALA A 209 -16.72 -5.76 5.95
CA ALA A 209 -15.80 -4.89 6.69
C ALA A 209 -16.53 -3.76 7.44
N LYS A 210 -17.62 -3.26 6.84
CA LYS A 210 -18.47 -2.24 7.44
C LYS A 210 -19.24 -2.79 8.63
N ASP A 211 -19.79 -4.00 8.53
CA ASP A 211 -20.49 -4.65 9.63
C ASP A 211 -19.57 -4.84 10.85
N ILE A 212 -18.33 -5.29 10.62
CA ILE A 212 -17.30 -5.37 11.69
C ILE A 212 -17.06 -3.99 12.31
N ALA A 213 -16.94 -2.94 11.49
CA ALA A 213 -16.68 -1.59 11.98
C ALA A 213 -17.84 -1.05 12.85
N GLU A 214 -19.09 -1.29 12.43
CA GLU A 214 -20.29 -0.86 13.16
C GLU A 214 -20.48 -1.67 14.46
N GLU A 215 -20.20 -2.99 14.42
CA GLU A 215 -20.21 -3.87 15.59
C GLU A 215 -19.18 -3.42 16.65
N LEU A 216 -17.93 -3.20 16.24
CA LEU A 216 -16.87 -2.76 17.14
C LEU A 216 -17.09 -1.32 17.64
N GLU A 217 -17.65 -0.41 16.84
CA GLU A 217 -18.06 0.91 17.32
C GLU A 217 -19.16 0.81 18.38
N ALA A 218 -20.13 -0.10 18.23
CA ALA A 218 -21.19 -0.29 19.22
C ALA A 218 -20.66 -0.87 20.54
N ALA A 219 -19.74 -1.83 20.47
CA ALA A 219 -19.13 -2.46 21.64
C ALA A 219 -18.08 -1.56 22.33
N HIS A 220 -17.30 -0.80 21.55
CA HIS A 220 -16.19 0.03 22.03
C HIS A 220 -16.31 1.49 21.58
N PRO A 221 -17.40 2.22 21.90
CA PRO A 221 -17.71 3.53 21.34
C PRO A 221 -16.75 4.65 21.76
N LYS A 222 -15.92 4.41 22.78
CA LYS A 222 -14.87 5.34 23.22
C LYS A 222 -13.56 5.18 22.43
N LEU A 223 -13.38 4.05 21.75
CA LEU A 223 -12.14 3.67 21.08
C LEU A 223 -12.31 3.61 19.55
N VAL A 224 -13.46 3.15 19.06
CA VAL A 224 -13.72 2.92 17.63
C VAL A 224 -14.74 3.92 17.08
N VAL A 225 -14.58 4.28 15.80
CA VAL A 225 -15.60 4.99 15.01
C VAL A 225 -15.65 4.41 13.59
N SER A 226 -16.85 4.14 13.06
CA SER A 226 -17.04 3.61 11.69
C SER A 226 -17.51 4.69 10.70
N GLN A 227 -17.93 5.85 11.20
CA GLN A 227 -18.42 6.96 10.38
C GLN A 227 -17.28 7.81 9.82
N MET A 228 -17.36 8.15 8.53
CA MET A 228 -16.33 8.93 7.85
C MET A 228 -16.15 10.36 8.36
N THR A 229 -17.13 10.91 9.08
CA THR A 229 -17.12 12.30 9.56
C THR A 229 -15.94 12.56 10.51
N LYS A 230 -14.94 13.34 10.03
CA LYS A 230 -13.72 13.67 10.79
C LYS A 230 -13.97 14.23 12.19
N ALA A 231 -15.04 15.00 12.38
CA ALA A 231 -15.39 15.59 13.68
C ALA A 231 -15.64 14.55 14.79
N ARG A 232 -15.90 13.28 14.44
CA ARG A 232 -16.16 12.20 15.41
C ARG A 232 -14.93 11.38 15.78
N ARG A 233 -13.77 11.67 15.18
CA ARG A 233 -12.55 10.85 15.31
C ARG A 233 -11.65 11.22 16.49
N GLY A 234 -11.91 12.34 17.18
CA GLY A 234 -11.02 12.81 18.25
C GLY A 234 -10.81 11.76 19.34
N GLY A 235 -9.56 11.30 19.50
CA GLY A 235 -9.17 10.27 20.46
C GLY A 235 -9.66 8.86 20.14
N LYS A 236 -10.07 8.58 18.90
CA LYS A 236 -10.60 7.28 18.45
C LYS A 236 -9.89 6.79 17.20
N VAL A 237 -9.99 5.49 16.95
CA VAL A 237 -9.55 4.84 15.71
C VAL A 237 -10.73 4.75 14.74
N PHE A 238 -10.55 5.33 13.57
CA PHE A 238 -11.47 5.16 12.47
C PHE A 238 -11.18 3.84 11.75
N LEU A 239 -12.17 2.95 11.69
CA LEU A 239 -12.12 1.74 10.87
C LEU A 239 -12.57 2.09 9.44
N ASP A 240 -11.63 2.31 8.51
CA ASP A 240 -11.94 2.64 7.12
C ASP A 240 -12.29 1.38 6.30
N TRP A 241 -13.52 0.90 6.47
CA TRP A 241 -14.08 -0.20 5.69
C TRP A 241 -14.12 0.08 4.17
N SER A 242 -14.03 1.36 3.76
CA SER A 242 -14.14 1.74 2.36
C SER A 242 -12.93 1.34 1.50
N GLN A 243 -11.82 0.94 2.11
CA GLN A 243 -10.63 0.43 1.40
C GLN A 243 -10.92 -0.85 0.59
N ASN A 244 -12.02 -1.55 0.89
CA ASN A 244 -12.48 -2.73 0.15
C ASN A 244 -13.36 -2.41 -1.06
N VAL A 245 -13.72 -1.14 -1.29
CA VAL A 245 -14.41 -0.73 -2.53
C VAL A 245 -13.53 -1.07 -3.73
N GLY A 246 -14.06 -1.78 -4.73
CA GLY A 246 -13.26 -2.33 -5.84
C GLY A 246 -12.45 -1.30 -6.64
N ALA A 247 -12.89 -0.04 -6.69
CA ALA A 247 -12.18 1.05 -7.36
C ALA A 247 -11.04 1.68 -6.52
N LYS A 248 -10.96 1.38 -5.22
CA LYS A 248 -9.92 1.87 -4.32
C LYS A 248 -8.68 0.99 -4.36
N THR A 249 -7.57 1.58 -3.97
CA THR A 249 -6.28 0.92 -3.80
C THR A 249 -5.71 1.29 -2.45
N THR A 250 -5.02 0.35 -1.82
CA THR A 250 -4.34 0.54 -0.54
C THR A 250 -2.85 0.33 -0.76
N ILE A 251 -2.02 1.03 0.02
CA ILE A 251 -0.57 0.87 0.00
C ILE A 251 -0.21 -0.61 0.16
N SER A 252 0.66 -1.12 -0.70
CA SER A 252 1.15 -2.50 -0.61
C SER A 252 2.06 -2.65 0.60
N PRO A 253 2.02 -3.79 1.32
CA PRO A 253 3.08 -4.12 2.26
C PRO A 253 4.45 -4.06 1.58
N TYR A 254 5.46 -3.65 2.34
CA TYR A 254 6.83 -3.31 1.93
C TYR A 254 6.99 -2.08 1.02
N SER A 255 5.91 -1.40 0.62
CA SER A 255 6.04 -0.12 -0.09
C SER A 255 6.58 0.96 0.86
N LEU A 256 7.52 1.76 0.37
CA LEU A 256 7.90 3.02 1.01
C LEU A 256 6.69 3.97 1.06
N ARG A 257 6.78 4.97 1.94
CA ARG A 257 5.85 6.08 2.07
C ARG A 257 6.53 7.39 1.69
N GLY A 258 5.85 8.21 0.89
CA GLY A 258 6.33 9.53 0.48
C GLY A 258 6.14 10.57 1.58
N ARG A 259 6.81 10.38 2.72
CA ARG A 259 6.75 11.24 3.91
C ARG A 259 8.08 11.93 4.16
N GLU A 260 8.17 12.63 5.29
CA GLU A 260 9.42 13.27 5.75
C GLU A 260 10.54 12.23 5.93
N TYR A 261 10.22 11.10 6.55
CA TYR A 261 11.12 9.96 6.73
C TYR A 261 10.75 8.83 5.76
N PRO A 262 11.72 8.00 5.32
CA PRO A 262 11.50 6.85 4.43
C PRO A 262 10.91 5.66 5.19
N THR A 263 9.71 5.86 5.75
CA THR A 263 8.95 4.81 6.43
C THR A 263 8.32 3.84 5.44
N VAL A 264 7.97 2.65 5.94
CA VAL A 264 7.47 1.53 5.14
C VAL A 264 6.10 1.07 5.65
N ALA A 265 5.24 0.62 4.75
CA ALA A 265 4.09 -0.21 5.11
C ALA A 265 4.59 -1.60 5.56
N ALA A 266 5.03 -1.74 6.81
CA ALA A 266 5.81 -2.88 7.27
C ALA A 266 4.94 -3.93 7.99
N PRO A 267 4.93 -5.20 7.52
CA PRO A 267 4.35 -6.32 8.26
C PRO A 267 4.96 -6.48 9.65
N ARG A 268 4.11 -6.80 10.64
CA ARG A 268 4.47 -6.95 12.05
C ARG A 268 4.02 -8.30 12.58
N ASP A 269 4.64 -8.73 13.67
CA ASP A 269 4.17 -9.87 14.44
C ASP A 269 3.10 -9.45 15.44
N TRP A 270 2.20 -10.37 15.80
CA TRP A 270 1.16 -10.08 16.78
C TRP A 270 1.71 -9.72 18.16
N SER A 271 2.84 -10.27 18.59
CA SER A 271 3.50 -9.88 19.84
C SER A 271 3.87 -8.39 19.86
N GLU A 272 4.31 -7.82 18.74
CA GLU A 272 4.62 -6.39 18.66
C GLU A 272 3.36 -5.53 18.80
N ILE A 273 2.22 -6.02 18.28
CA ILE A 273 0.93 -5.34 18.41
C ILE A 273 0.40 -5.45 19.84
N GLU A 274 0.60 -6.60 20.49
CA GLU A 274 0.24 -6.80 21.90
C GLU A 274 1.02 -5.86 22.82
N GLU A 275 2.34 -5.75 22.64
CA GLU A 275 3.18 -4.77 23.35
C GLU A 275 2.74 -3.33 23.05
N GLY A 276 2.48 -3.02 21.77
CA GLY A 276 2.00 -1.71 21.34
C GLY A 276 0.63 -1.32 21.90
N ALA A 277 -0.20 -2.29 22.27
CA ALA A 277 -1.50 -2.04 22.90
C ALA A 277 -1.39 -1.63 24.37
N GLU A 278 -0.27 -1.95 25.02
CA GLU A 278 0.02 -1.69 26.44
C GLU A 278 0.93 -0.47 26.64
N ASP A 279 1.88 -0.22 25.74
CA ASP A 279 2.84 0.88 25.84
C ASP A 279 2.88 1.73 24.55
N PRO A 280 2.58 3.05 24.62
CA PRO A 280 2.63 3.93 23.45
C PRO A 280 4.02 4.11 22.83
N LEU A 281 5.08 3.64 23.49
CA LEU A 281 6.45 3.67 22.97
C LEU A 281 6.93 2.33 22.42
N ALA A 282 6.18 1.24 22.62
CA ALA A 282 6.59 -0.10 22.17
C ALA A 282 6.42 -0.32 20.66
N LEU A 283 5.55 0.44 20.00
CA LEU A 283 5.29 0.31 18.57
C LEU A 283 5.48 1.62 17.83
N GLU A 284 6.38 1.60 16.84
CA GLU A 284 6.61 2.72 15.91
C GLU A 284 6.50 2.28 14.44
N GLN A 285 6.33 3.27 13.57
CA GLN A 285 6.40 3.07 12.12
C GLN A 285 7.86 2.80 11.74
N LEU A 286 8.13 1.70 11.03
CA LEU A 286 9.50 1.33 10.66
C LEU A 286 10.01 2.16 9.48
N ARG A 287 11.30 2.52 9.53
CA ARG A 287 12.03 3.01 8.35
C ARG A 287 12.53 1.83 7.53
N TYR A 288 12.94 2.14 6.30
CA TYR A 288 13.36 1.11 5.36
C TYR A 288 14.59 0.32 5.84
N GLU A 289 15.48 0.95 6.59
CA GLU A 289 16.65 0.30 7.21
C GLU A 289 16.20 -0.78 8.21
N ASP A 290 15.28 -0.42 9.11
CA ASP A 290 14.75 -1.33 10.14
C ASP A 290 14.02 -2.52 9.50
N VAL A 291 13.33 -2.31 8.37
CA VAL A 291 12.70 -3.39 7.59
C VAL A 291 13.74 -4.31 6.95
N LEU A 292 14.84 -3.78 6.44
CA LEU A 292 15.91 -4.59 5.84
C LEU A 292 16.65 -5.43 6.88
N ASP A 293 16.82 -4.90 8.10
CA ASP A 293 17.45 -5.62 9.20
C ASP A 293 16.59 -6.80 9.68
N ARG A 294 15.25 -6.70 9.57
CA ARG A 294 14.32 -7.79 9.89
C ARG A 294 14.27 -8.91 8.84
N LEU A 295 14.74 -8.66 7.62
CA LEU A 295 14.75 -9.64 6.53
C LEU A 295 16.10 -10.36 6.37
N GLY A 296 17.14 -9.87 7.04
CA GLY A 296 18.51 -10.43 7.01
C GLY A 296 18.77 -11.38 8.17
#